data_AF-A0A3S4N7I1-F1
#
_entry.id   AF-A0A3S4N7I1-F1
#
_cell.length_a   1.000
_cell.length_b   1.000
_cell.length_c   1.000
_cell.angle_alpha   90.00
_cell.angle_beta   90.00
_cell.angle_gamma   90.00
#
_symmetry.space_group_name_H-M   'P 1'
#
loop_
_entity.id
_entity.type
_entity.pdbx_description
1 polymer ?
#
loop_
_entity_poly.entity_id
_entity_poly.type
_entity_poly.pdbx_seq_one_letter_code
_entity_poly.pdbx_strand_id
1 'polypeptide(L)'
;MGTYSIIYLKKPEKAIEVNELLKEQYNLKYETYNGIDYGLFFSQEMFNEDLRFMNEDEEGITNLPHFKRPISKETYYSLLFGLGNCFGDIGTVCIKISSISDKDIDTIAALQKFSKTPEFKKLINFRKSKNLQRLLQTKM
;
A
#
# COMPACT_ATOMS: atom_id res chain seq x y z
N MET A 1 -5.01 -6.53 -17.71
CA MET A 1 -5.13 -6.92 -16.29
C MET A 1 -3.87 -7.68 -15.88
N GLY A 2 -3.29 -7.39 -14.72
CA GLY A 2 -2.08 -8.07 -14.23
C GLY A 2 -2.37 -8.98 -13.05
N THR A 3 -1.45 -9.89 -12.75
CA THR A 3 -1.40 -10.60 -11.46
C THR A 3 -0.73 -9.70 -10.42
N TYR A 4 -1.37 -9.57 -9.25
CA TYR A 4 -0.89 -8.79 -8.12
C TYR A 4 -0.68 -9.67 -6.89
N SER A 5 0.33 -9.35 -6.09
CA SER A 5 0.48 -9.80 -4.72
C SER A 5 -0.13 -8.77 -3.79
N ILE A 6 -1.03 -9.21 -2.92
CA ILE A 6 -1.67 -8.37 -1.91
C ILE A 6 -1.26 -8.91 -0.55
N ILE A 7 -0.56 -8.11 0.24
CA ILE A 7 -0.11 -8.50 1.57
C ILE A 7 -0.88 -7.70 2.60
N TYR A 8 -1.46 -8.40 3.58
CA TYR A 8 -2.23 -7.79 4.65
C TYR A 8 -1.43 -7.82 5.95
N LEU A 9 -1.46 -6.71 6.69
CA LEU A 9 -1.10 -6.72 8.10
C LEU A 9 -2.18 -7.48 8.90
N LYS A 10 -1.79 -8.07 10.02
CA LYS A 10 -2.76 -8.59 11.02
C LYS A 10 -3.49 -7.46 11.73
N LYS A 11 -2.81 -6.34 11.90
CA LYS A 11 -3.27 -5.12 12.58
C LYS A 11 -3.06 -3.93 11.65
N PRO A 12 -4.09 -3.49 10.91
CA PRO A 12 -3.98 -2.37 9.97
C PRO A 12 -3.45 -1.08 10.60
N GLU A 13 -3.76 -0.84 11.86
CA GLU A 13 -3.32 0.32 12.63
C GLU A 13 -1.79 0.41 12.79
N LYS A 14 -1.06 -0.70 12.60
CA LYS A 14 0.41 -0.73 12.64
C LYS A 14 1.07 -0.33 11.32
N ALA A 15 0.33 0.09 10.29
CA ALA A 15 0.88 0.40 8.98
C ALA A 15 2.03 1.41 9.04
N ILE A 16 1.90 2.47 9.85
CA ILE A 16 2.92 3.51 10.02
C ILE A 16 4.20 2.92 10.63
N GLU A 17 4.07 2.26 11.79
CA GLU A 17 5.19 1.60 12.50
C GLU A 17 5.92 0.59 11.59
N VAL A 18 5.19 -0.17 10.78
CA VAL A 18 5.79 -1.13 9.84
C VAL A 18 6.51 -0.41 8.71
N ASN A 19 5.96 0.69 8.20
CA ASN A 19 6.63 1.48 7.17
C ASN A 19 7.91 2.13 7.71
N GLU A 20 7.89 2.69 8.91
CA GLU A 20 9.09 3.23 9.57
C GLU A 20 10.17 2.15 9.72
N LEU A 21 9.79 0.96 10.22
CA LEU A 21 10.70 -0.17 10.29
C LEU A 21 11.30 -0.55 8.93
N LEU A 22 10.49 -0.54 7.87
CA LEU A 22 10.93 -0.87 6.52
C LEU A 22 11.84 0.22 5.93
N LYS A 23 11.54 1.48 6.19
CA LYS A 23 12.38 2.64 5.81
C LYS A 23 13.74 2.56 6.47
N GLU A 24 13.78 2.36 7.79
CA GLU A 24 15.02 2.39 8.58
C GLU A 24 15.88 1.13 8.39
N GLN A 25 15.28 -0.06 8.45
CA GLN A 25 16.04 -1.31 8.46
C GLN A 25 16.32 -1.86 7.06
N TYR A 26 15.52 -1.48 6.06
CA TYR A 26 15.63 -2.00 4.70
C TYR A 26 15.90 -0.90 3.67
N ASN A 27 16.14 0.34 4.12
CA ASN A 27 16.52 1.49 3.31
C ASN A 27 15.53 1.78 2.16
N LEU A 28 14.24 1.52 2.40
CA LEU A 28 13.20 1.89 1.45
C LEU A 28 13.01 3.40 1.45
N LYS A 29 12.96 3.97 0.24
CA LYS A 29 12.73 5.40 0.04
C LYS A 29 11.25 5.62 -0.21
N TYR A 30 10.65 6.50 0.59
CA TYR A 30 9.26 6.90 0.46
C TYR A 30 9.19 8.35 0.03
N GLU A 31 8.15 8.67 -0.72
CA GLU A 31 7.78 10.05 -1.02
C GLU A 31 7.01 10.62 0.16
N THR A 32 7.16 11.91 0.41
CA THR A 32 6.47 12.61 1.50
C THR A 32 5.57 13.68 0.91
N TYR A 33 4.29 13.63 1.25
CA TYR A 33 3.29 14.63 0.82
C TYR A 33 2.65 15.24 2.06
N ASN A 34 2.73 16.57 2.21
CA ASN A 34 2.23 17.32 3.38
C ASN A 34 2.67 16.74 4.74
N GLY A 35 3.91 16.25 4.81
CA GLY A 35 4.47 15.66 6.03
C GLY A 35 4.07 14.20 6.28
N ILE A 36 3.28 13.58 5.39
CA ILE A 36 2.92 12.17 5.45
C ILE A 36 3.83 11.37 4.53
N ASP A 37 4.54 10.39 5.11
CA ASP A 37 5.36 9.44 4.35
C ASP A 37 4.47 8.39 3.68
N TYR A 38 4.47 8.34 2.35
CA TYR A 38 3.76 7.35 1.54
C TYR A 38 4.59 6.06 1.47
N GLY A 39 4.56 5.34 2.58
CA GLY A 39 5.18 4.03 2.74
C GLY A 39 4.49 2.88 2.01
N LEU A 40 5.06 1.68 2.19
CA LEU A 40 4.67 0.50 1.43
C LEU A 40 3.29 -0.05 1.84
N PHE A 41 3.00 -0.11 3.14
CA PHE A 41 1.68 -0.48 3.66
C PHE A 41 0.81 0.76 3.77
N PHE A 42 -0.32 0.75 3.06
CA PHE A 42 -1.22 1.90 3.01
C PHE A 42 -1.80 2.22 4.38
N SER A 43 -1.54 3.42 4.92
CA SER A 43 -1.97 3.79 6.27
C SER A 43 -3.27 4.61 6.26
N GLN A 44 -3.86 4.80 7.45
CA GLN A 44 -5.01 5.70 7.61
C GLN A 44 -4.64 7.15 7.32
N GLU A 45 -3.38 7.55 7.55
CA GLU A 45 -2.89 8.89 7.26
C GLU A 45 -2.77 9.12 5.76
N MET A 46 -2.20 8.16 5.00
CA MET A 46 -2.18 8.22 3.54
C MET A 46 -3.60 8.31 2.97
N PHE A 47 -4.54 7.54 3.51
CA PHE A 47 -5.95 7.63 3.09
C PHE A 47 -6.55 9.03 3.32
N ASN A 48 -6.28 9.63 4.49
CA ASN A 48 -6.82 10.94 4.82
C ASN A 48 -6.19 12.03 3.94
N GLU A 49 -4.89 11.93 3.67
CA GLU A 49 -4.18 12.86 2.79
C GLU A 49 -4.63 12.74 1.34
N ASP A 50 -4.79 11.51 0.83
CA ASP A 50 -5.37 11.26 -0.49
C ASP A 50 -6.79 11.83 -0.61
N LEU A 51 -7.62 11.66 0.42
CA LEU A 51 -8.97 12.22 0.43
C LEU A 51 -8.95 13.76 0.48
N ARG A 52 -8.04 14.34 1.25
CA ARG A 52 -7.82 15.79 1.30
C ARG A 52 -7.44 16.29 -0.09
N PHE A 53 -6.43 15.68 -0.71
CA PHE A 53 -5.98 15.98 -2.06
C PHE A 53 -7.12 15.93 -3.08
N MET A 54 -7.92 14.85 -3.07
CA MET A 54 -9.04 14.70 -4.00
C MET A 54 -10.17 15.73 -3.83
N ASN A 55 -10.27 16.38 -2.67
CA ASN A 55 -11.31 17.34 -2.34
C ASN A 55 -10.86 18.80 -2.43
N GLU A 56 -9.61 19.09 -2.13
CA GLU A 56 -9.10 20.45 -1.89
C GLU A 56 -8.15 20.94 -2.99
N ASP A 57 -7.35 20.05 -3.57
CA ASP A 57 -6.34 20.44 -4.57
C ASP A 57 -6.95 20.44 -5.98
N GLU A 58 -6.62 21.46 -6.79
CA GLU A 58 -7.15 21.60 -8.15
C GLU A 58 -6.89 20.34 -9.00
N GLU A 59 -5.67 19.79 -8.94
CA GLU A 59 -5.31 18.55 -9.62
C GLU A 59 -6.16 17.36 -9.13
N GLY A 60 -6.32 17.22 -7.82
CA GLY A 60 -7.14 16.15 -7.22
C GLY A 60 -8.62 16.25 -7.59
N ILE A 61 -9.16 17.46 -7.70
CA ILE A 61 -10.54 17.70 -8.14
C ILE A 61 -10.73 17.17 -9.57
N THR A 62 -9.75 17.36 -10.45
CA THR A 62 -9.83 16.89 -11.85
C THR A 62 -9.75 15.38 -12.02
N ASN A 63 -9.21 14.63 -11.04
CA ASN A 63 -9.10 13.16 -11.12
C ASN A 63 -10.45 12.44 -11.06
N LEU A 64 -11.44 13.03 -10.37
CA LEU A 64 -12.79 12.46 -10.23
C LEU A 64 -13.84 13.51 -10.59
N PRO A 65 -13.91 13.93 -11.88
CA PRO A 65 -14.68 15.11 -12.29
C PRO A 65 -16.20 14.90 -12.19
N HIS A 66 -16.64 13.64 -12.15
CA HIS A 66 -18.06 13.28 -12.06
C HIS A 66 -18.61 13.23 -10.63
N PHE A 67 -17.74 13.33 -9.61
CA PHE A 67 -18.17 13.27 -8.21
C PHE A 67 -18.40 14.69 -7.65
N LYS A 68 -19.58 14.92 -7.06
CA LYS A 68 -19.85 16.16 -6.32
C LYS A 68 -18.91 16.25 -5.11
N ARG A 69 -18.33 17.44 -4.91
CA ARG A 69 -17.45 17.72 -3.77
C ARG A 69 -18.21 18.29 -2.56
N PRO A 70 -17.77 18.01 -1.33
CA PRO A 70 -16.69 17.07 -0.98
C PRO A 70 -17.12 15.60 -1.16
N ILE A 71 -16.20 14.75 -1.63
CA ILE A 71 -16.34 13.29 -1.59
C ILE A 71 -16.28 12.85 -0.13
N SER A 72 -17.24 12.04 0.31
CA SER A 72 -17.24 11.49 1.67
C SER A 72 -16.14 10.43 1.84
N LYS A 73 -15.73 10.21 3.10
CA LYS A 73 -14.76 9.15 3.44
C LYS A 73 -15.23 7.78 2.96
N GLU A 74 -16.49 7.46 3.15
CA GLU A 74 -17.09 6.17 2.80
C GLU A 74 -17.12 5.98 1.28
N THR A 75 -17.44 7.05 0.54
CA THR A 75 -17.44 7.04 -0.92
C THR A 75 -16.04 6.82 -1.45
N TYR A 76 -15.05 7.56 -0.95
CA TYR A 76 -13.67 7.44 -1.40
C TYR A 76 -13.05 6.10 -1.01
N TYR A 77 -13.33 5.62 0.20
CA TYR A 77 -12.94 4.29 0.65
C TYR A 77 -13.50 3.20 -0.28
N SER A 78 -14.78 3.31 -0.66
CA SER A 78 -15.38 2.37 -1.61
C SER A 78 -14.76 2.46 -3.00
N LEU A 79 -14.33 3.65 -3.43
CA LEU A 79 -13.63 3.84 -4.71
C LEU A 79 -12.25 3.20 -4.72
N LEU A 80 -11.51 3.26 -3.60
CA LEU A 80 -10.19 2.67 -3.49
C LEU A 80 -10.22 1.16 -3.18
N PHE A 81 -11.06 0.74 -2.24
CA PHE A 81 -11.05 -0.61 -1.65
C PHE A 81 -12.32 -1.41 -1.92
N GLY A 82 -13.24 -0.87 -2.73
CA GLY A 82 -14.48 -1.56 -3.09
C GLY A 82 -14.30 -2.83 -3.90
N LEU A 83 -15.40 -3.57 -4.05
CA LEU A 83 -15.46 -4.81 -4.82
C LEU A 83 -14.93 -4.61 -6.25
N GLY A 84 -13.90 -5.38 -6.62
CA GLY A 84 -13.27 -5.34 -7.94
C GLY A 84 -11.98 -4.53 -8.00
N ASN A 85 -11.65 -3.75 -6.97
CA ASN A 85 -10.36 -3.06 -6.89
C ASN A 85 -9.22 -4.01 -6.50
N CYS A 86 -8.02 -3.67 -7.00
CA CYS A 86 -6.79 -4.40 -6.69
C CYS A 86 -6.11 -3.94 -5.40
N PHE A 87 -6.52 -2.79 -4.85
CA PHE A 87 -6.09 -2.34 -3.53
C PHE A 87 -6.93 -3.07 -2.48
N GLY A 88 -6.25 -3.70 -1.52
CA GLY A 88 -6.91 -4.52 -0.52
C GLY A 88 -7.74 -3.66 0.43
N ASP A 89 -7.08 -3.09 1.43
CA ASP A 89 -7.66 -2.26 2.49
C ASP A 89 -6.54 -1.41 3.10
N ILE A 90 -6.84 -0.57 4.08
CA ILE A 90 -5.84 0.01 4.98
C ILE A 90 -5.04 -1.14 5.62
N GLY A 91 -3.73 -0.92 5.77
CA GLY A 91 -2.77 -1.92 6.22
C GLY A 91 -2.44 -2.97 5.14
N THR A 92 -2.61 -2.62 3.86
CA THR A 92 -2.22 -3.51 2.75
C THR A 92 -1.16 -2.90 1.87
N VAL A 93 -0.38 -3.78 1.26
CA VAL A 93 0.49 -3.46 0.13
C VAL A 93 0.01 -4.26 -1.09
N CYS A 94 -0.01 -3.61 -2.24
CA CYS A 94 -0.34 -4.23 -3.53
C CYS A 94 0.84 -4.04 -4.50
N ILE A 95 1.41 -5.15 -4.96
CA ILE A 95 2.54 -5.15 -5.90
C ILE A 95 2.18 -5.98 -7.12
N LYS A 96 2.39 -5.43 -8.32
CA LYS A 96 2.18 -6.17 -9.57
C LYS A 96 3.32 -7.16 -9.77
N ILE A 97 3.00 -8.44 -9.90
CA ILE A 97 3.98 -9.53 -10.06
C ILE A 97 3.98 -10.17 -11.45
N SER A 98 3.07 -9.73 -12.33
CA SER A 98 3.00 -10.17 -13.72
C SER A 98 3.96 -9.41 -14.64
N SER A 99 4.45 -8.25 -14.20
CA SER A 99 5.43 -7.42 -14.87
C SER A 99 5.98 -6.49 -13.80
N ILE A 100 7.18 -6.79 -13.34
CA ILE A 100 7.89 -6.07 -12.27
C ILE A 100 8.67 -4.96 -12.94
N SER A 101 8.48 -3.73 -12.45
CA SER A 101 9.28 -2.59 -12.90
C SER A 101 10.57 -2.49 -12.10
N ASP A 102 11.57 -1.79 -12.63
CA ASP A 102 12.84 -1.57 -11.90
C ASP A 102 12.62 -0.91 -10.54
N LYS A 103 11.60 -0.05 -10.43
CA LYS A 103 11.20 0.60 -9.17
C LYS A 103 10.68 -0.39 -8.12
N ASP A 104 10.12 -1.51 -8.56
CA ASP A 104 9.57 -2.54 -7.67
C ASP A 104 10.64 -3.51 -7.19
N ILE A 105 11.80 -3.61 -7.87
CA ILE A 105 12.86 -4.58 -7.53
C ILE A 105 13.36 -4.36 -6.11
N ASP A 106 13.73 -3.13 -5.74
CA ASP A 106 14.23 -2.81 -4.41
C ASP A 106 13.18 -3.09 -3.31
N THR A 107 11.92 -2.81 -3.61
CA THR A 107 10.78 -3.07 -2.72
C THR A 107 10.58 -4.57 -2.51
N ILE A 108 10.63 -5.36 -3.59
CA ILE A 108 10.51 -6.83 -3.54
C ILE A 108 11.71 -7.42 -2.80
N ALA A 109 12.92 -6.92 -3.04
CA ALA A 109 14.14 -7.33 -2.34
C ALA A 109 14.03 -7.09 -0.83
N ALA A 110 13.56 -5.91 -0.43
CA ALA A 110 13.33 -5.56 0.96
C ALA A 110 12.29 -6.47 1.61
N LEU A 111 11.16 -6.72 0.93
CA LEU A 111 10.13 -7.66 1.41
C LEU A 111 10.65 -9.09 1.53
N GLN A 112 11.49 -9.56 0.59
CA GLN A 112 12.13 -10.86 0.66
C GLN A 112 13.08 -10.97 1.85
N LYS A 113 13.89 -9.93 2.12
CA LYS A 113 14.75 -9.87 3.31
C LYS A 113 13.92 -9.85 4.58
N PHE A 114 12.92 -8.97 4.65
CA PHE A 114 12.01 -8.85 5.78
C PHE A 114 11.29 -10.18 6.07
N SER A 115 10.90 -10.92 5.03
CA SER A 115 10.22 -12.21 5.16
C SER A 115 11.00 -13.30 5.92
N LYS A 116 12.32 -13.13 6.03
CA LYS A 116 13.20 -14.04 6.77
C LYS A 116 13.24 -13.76 8.28
N THR A 117 12.64 -12.66 8.72
CA THR A 117 12.60 -12.27 10.14
C THR A 117 11.42 -12.90 10.90
N PRO A 118 11.54 -13.11 12.23
CA PRO A 118 10.39 -13.48 13.07
C PRO A 118 9.28 -12.43 13.04
N GLU A 119 9.62 -11.15 12.93
CA GLU A 119 8.72 -10.00 12.92
C GLU A 119 7.72 -10.07 11.76
N PHE A 120 8.18 -10.50 10.58
CA PHE A 120 7.30 -10.72 9.45
C PHE A 120 6.15 -11.68 9.77
N LYS A 121 6.45 -12.80 10.45
CA LYS A 121 5.41 -13.76 10.85
C LYS A 121 4.45 -13.20 11.89
N LYS A 122 4.92 -12.29 12.74
CA LYS A 122 4.10 -11.62 13.75
C LYS A 122 3.15 -10.60 13.09
N LEU A 123 3.64 -9.84 12.12
CA LEU A 123 2.95 -8.69 11.52
C LEU A 123 2.04 -9.05 10.34
N ILE A 124 2.40 -10.06 9.53
CA ILE A 124 1.68 -10.37 8.29
C ILE A 124 0.56 -11.40 8.50
N ASN A 125 -0.61 -11.12 7.90
CA ASN A 125 -1.72 -12.03 7.81
C ASN A 125 -1.62 -12.92 6.56
N PHE A 126 -0.93 -14.05 6.69
CA PHE A 126 -0.73 -15.01 5.58
C PHE A 126 -2.03 -15.58 5.02
N ARG A 127 -3.06 -15.76 5.86
CA ARG A 127 -4.34 -16.34 5.42
C ARG A 127 -5.11 -15.38 4.51
N LYS A 128 -5.06 -14.08 4.80
CA LYS A 128 -5.73 -13.04 4.01
C LYS A 128 -4.90 -12.62 2.78
N SER A 129 -3.57 -12.73 2.86
CA SER A 129 -2.64 -12.36 1.79
C SER A 129 -2.77 -13.25 0.56
N LYS A 130 -2.66 -12.65 -0.62
CA LYS A 130 -2.80 -13.30 -1.93
C LYS A 130 -1.47 -13.25 -2.68
N ASN A 131 -1.09 -14.37 -3.30
CA ASN A 131 0.14 -14.51 -4.10
C ASN A 131 1.45 -14.16 -3.37
N LEU A 132 1.44 -14.12 -2.02
CA LEU A 132 2.60 -13.73 -1.22
C LEU A 132 3.82 -14.63 -1.47
N GLN A 133 3.64 -15.95 -1.48
CA GLN A 133 4.76 -16.86 -1.74
C GLN A 133 5.37 -16.63 -3.12
N ARG A 134 4.54 -16.37 -4.13
CA ARG A 134 4.99 -16.07 -5.48
C ARG A 134 5.83 -14.79 -5.52
N LEU A 135 5.41 -13.74 -4.81
CA LEU A 135 6.20 -12.51 -4.65
C LEU A 135 7.56 -12.79 -3.99
N LEU A 136 7.54 -13.50 -2.85
CA LEU A 136 8.75 -13.76 -2.07
C LEU A 136 9.75 -14.72 -2.75
N GLN A 137 9.31 -15.48 -3.76
CA GLN A 137 10.15 -16.37 -4.56
C GLN A 137 10.51 -15.80 -5.93
N THR A 138 10.11 -14.56 -6.22
CA THR A 138 10.46 -13.89 -7.47
C THR A 138 11.97 -13.82 -7.62
N LYS A 139 12.49 -14.33 -8.75
CA LYS A 139 13.89 -14.12 -9.13
C LYS A 139 14.03 -12.67 -9.59
N MET A 140 14.94 -11.94 -8.96
CA MET A 140 15.33 -10.58 -9.34
C MET A 140 16.56 -10.63 -10.22
#